data_AF-A0A920JHB8-F1
#
_entry.id   AF-A0A920JHB8-F1
#
_cell.length_a   1.000
_cell.length_b   1.000
_cell.length_c   1.000
_cell.angle_alpha   90.00
_cell.angle_beta   90.00
_cell.angle_gamma   90.00
#
_symmetry.space_group_name_H-M   'P 1'
#
loop_
_entity.id
_entity.type
_entity.pdbx_description
1 polymer ?
#
loop_
_entity_poly.entity_id
_entity_poly.type
_entity_poly.pdbx_seq_one_letter_code
_entity_poly.pdbx_strand_id
1 'polypeptide(L)' 'MSSADETAFAVAKSLRAKDLETTNINQGNRTFISSGDVSWFAEQGQKLFGPELEKAIPHNWSKTS' A
#
# COMPACT_ATOMS: atom_id res chain seq x y z
N MET A 1 -10.14 17.95 5.02
CA MET A 1 -9.72 16.71 4.31
C MET A 1 -8.31 16.39 4.77
N SER A 2 -7.96 15.11 4.89
CA SER A 2 -6.58 14.71 5.21
C SER A 2 -5.71 14.79 3.95
N SER A 3 -4.41 15.01 4.11
CA SER A 3 -3.44 14.91 3.00
C SER A 3 -3.50 13.53 2.31
N ALA A 4 -3.84 12.48 3.06
CA ALA A 4 -4.07 11.15 2.51
C ALA A 4 -5.26 11.13 1.53
N ASP A 5 -6.37 11.77 1.89
CA ASP A 5 -7.57 11.86 1.04
C ASP A 5 -7.25 12.61 -0.25
N GLU A 6 -6.62 13.78 -0.13
CA GLU A 6 -6.22 14.60 -1.27
C GLU A 6 -5.31 13.84 -2.24
N THR A 7 -4.34 13.09 -1.70
CA THR A 7 -3.43 12.26 -2.49
C THR A 7 -4.16 11.11 -3.18
N ALA A 8 -5.10 10.44 -2.49
CA ALA A 8 -5.89 9.36 -3.07
C ALA A 8 -6.72 9.83 -4.27
N PHE A 9 -7.37 10.99 -4.16
CA PHE A 9 -8.13 11.58 -5.27
C PHE A 9 -7.23 12.03 -6.42
N ALA A 10 -6.06 12.60 -6.13
CA ALA A 10 -5.10 13.01 -7.15
C ALA A 10 -4.59 11.79 -7.96
N VAL A 11 -4.25 10.69 -7.29
CA VAL A 11 -3.82 9.44 -7.95
C VAL A 11 -4.94 8.85 -8.81
N ALA A 12 -6.18 8.78 -8.29
CA ALA A 12 -7.33 8.31 -9.07
C ALA A 12 -7.53 9.11 -10.37
N LYS A 13 -7.44 10.44 -10.28
CA LYS A 13 -7.50 11.33 -11.46
C LYS A 13 -6.38 11.03 -12.46
N SER A 14 -5.16 10.79 -12.00
CA SER A 14 -4.02 10.46 -12.87
C SER A 14 -4.15 9.11 -13.55
N LEU A 15 -4.66 8.09 -12.86
CA LEU A 15 -4.90 6.76 -13.45
C LEU A 15 -5.96 6.83 -14.55
N ARG A 16 -7.08 7.54 -14.30
CA ARG A 16 -8.14 7.74 -15.30
C ARG A 16 -7.64 8.44 -16.56
N ALA A 17 -6.86 9.52 -16.39
CA ALA A 17 -6.33 10.28 -17.51
C ALA A 17 -5.33 9.49 -18.37
N LYS A 18 -4.77 8.40 -17.84
CA LYS A 18 -3.80 7.52 -18.51
C LYS A 18 -4.41 6.20 -19.00
N ASP A 19 -5.71 6.00 -18.80
CA ASP A 19 -6.41 4.73 -19.07
C ASP A 19 -5.77 3.53 -18.34
N LEU A 20 -5.35 3.75 -17.08
CA LEU A 20 -4.73 2.75 -16.21
C LEU A 20 -5.63 2.31 -15.05
N GLU A 21 -6.89 2.75 -15.03
CA GLU A 21 -7.85 2.28 -14.03
C GLU A 21 -8.20 0.80 -14.28
N THR A 22 -8.15 -0.01 -13.22
CA THR A 22 -8.68 -1.37 -13.30
C THR A 22 -10.20 -1.32 -13.34
N THR A 23 -10.82 -2.15 -14.19
CA THR A 23 -12.27 -2.37 -14.17
C THR A 23 -12.67 -3.44 -13.15
N ASN A 24 -11.71 -4.19 -12.61
CA ASN A 24 -11.96 -5.22 -11.62
C ASN A 24 -11.72 -4.71 -10.19
N ILE A 25 -12.79 -4.20 -9.60
CA ILE A 25 -12.79 -3.55 -8.28
C ILE A 25 -12.47 -4.48 -7.10
N ASN A 26 -12.43 -5.81 -7.29
CA ASN A 26 -12.26 -6.79 -6.21
C ASN A 26 -11.00 -7.67 -6.35
N GLN A 27 -10.06 -7.32 -7.23
CA GLN A 27 -8.88 -8.14 -7.53
C GLN A 27 -7.54 -7.53 -7.08
N GLY A 28 -7.55 -6.44 -6.32
CA GLY A 28 -6.32 -5.82 -5.83
C GLY A 28 -5.61 -6.71 -4.80
N ASN A 29 -4.51 -7.35 -5.18
CA ASN A 29 -3.65 -8.04 -4.23
C ASN A 29 -2.77 -7.01 -3.49
N ARG A 30 -2.79 -7.05 -2.16
CA ARG A 30 -2.07 -6.11 -1.29
C ARG A 30 -0.92 -6.85 -0.61
N THR A 31 0.30 -6.35 -0.85
CA THR A 31 1.51 -6.85 -0.16
C THR A 31 2.13 -5.70 0.62
N PHE A 32 2.22 -5.85 1.93
CA PHE A 32 2.92 -4.91 2.79
C PHE A 32 4.39 -5.33 2.95
N ILE A 33 5.29 -4.37 2.78
CA ILE A 33 6.73 -4.59 2.86
C ILE A 33 7.34 -3.64 3.88
N SER A 34 8.33 -4.11 4.64
CA SER A 34 9.12 -3.28 5.56
C SER A 34 10.61 -3.60 5.41
N SER A 35 11.44 -2.56 5.44
CA SER A 35 12.91 -2.69 5.51
C SER A 35 13.44 -2.73 6.95
N GLY A 36 12.56 -2.53 7.94
CA GLY A 36 12.86 -2.64 9.37
C GLY A 36 12.28 -3.91 9.98
N ASP A 37 11.90 -3.84 11.26
CA ASP A 37 11.21 -4.94 11.94
C ASP A 37 9.80 -5.14 11.35
N VAL A 38 9.63 -6.28 10.67
CA VAL A 38 8.38 -6.63 9.98
C VAL A 38 7.26 -6.99 10.94
N SER A 39 7.59 -7.59 12.09
CA SER A 39 6.62 -8.01 13.10
C SER A 39 6.05 -6.78 13.80
N TRP A 40 6.93 -5.86 14.21
CA TRP A 40 6.51 -4.60 14.81
C TRP A 40 5.67 -3.75 13.83
N PHE A 41 6.06 -3.70 12.55
CA PHE A 41 5.28 -3.01 11.51
C PHE A 41 3.87 -3.60 11.36
N ALA A 42 3.76 -4.92 11.32
CA ALA A 42 2.47 -5.60 11.23
C ALA A 42 1.60 -5.33 12.47
N GLU A 43 2.16 -5.46 13.68
CA GLU A 43 1.44 -5.19 14.93
C GLU A 43 0.88 -3.76 15.01
N GLN A 44 1.65 -2.75 14.61
CA GLN A 44 1.15 -1.37 14.60
C GLN A 44 0.15 -1.15 13.47
N GLY A 45 0.41 -1.72 12.29
CA GLY A 45 -0.47 -1.64 11.14
C GLY A 45 -1.86 -2.23 11.41
N GLN A 46 -1.94 -3.37 12.10
CA GLN A 46 -3.21 -3.98 12.49
C GLN A 46 -4.06 -3.09 13.40
N LYS A 47 -3.43 -2.30 14.29
CA LYS A 47 -4.17 -1.35 15.15
C LYS A 47 -4.80 -0.21 14.35
N LEU A 48 -4.21 0.15 13.21
CA LEU A 48 -4.65 1.26 12.36
C LEU A 48 -5.61 0.81 11.25
N PHE A 49 -5.37 -0.36 10.65
CA PHE A 49 -6.06 -0.85 9.45
C PHE A 49 -6.87 -2.13 9.67
N GLY A 50 -6.82 -2.71 10.89
CA GLY A 50 -7.49 -3.96 11.20
C GLY A 50 -6.84 -5.17 10.50
N PRO A 51 -7.63 -6.22 10.19
CA PRO A 51 -7.10 -7.48 9.66
C PRO A 51 -6.48 -7.35 8.25
N GLU A 52 -6.70 -6.23 7.56
CA GLU A 52 -6.15 -5.97 6.23
C GLU A 52 -4.61 -5.94 6.22
N LEU A 53 -3.97 -5.56 7.32
CA LEU A 53 -2.51 -5.54 7.46
C LEU A 53 -2.06 -6.65 8.43
N GLU A 54 -2.54 -7.88 8.21
CA GLU A 54 -2.19 -9.03 9.07
C GLU A 54 -0.69 -9.37 9.01
N LYS A 55 -0.07 -9.21 7.83
CA LYS A 55 1.33 -9.59 7.61
C LYS A 55 2.09 -8.57 6.77
N ALA A 56 3.38 -8.43 7.06
CA ALA A 56 4.35 -7.74 6.23
C ALA A 56 5.54 -8.66 5.95
N ILE A 57 6.19 -8.48 4.80
CA ILE A 57 7.39 -9.24 4.44
C ILE A 57 8.63 -8.35 4.50
N PRO A 58 9.80 -8.92 4.85
CA PRO A 58 11.04 -8.17 4.83
C PRO A 58 11.39 -7.83 3.38
N HIS A 59 11.80 -6.59 3.16
CA HIS A 59 12.22 -6.15 1.84
C HIS A 59 13.50 -5.32 1.93
N ASN A 60 14.51 -5.75 1.18
CA ASN A 60 15.75 -5.03 0.99
C ASN A 60 15.94 -4.80 -0.51
N TRP A 61 16.01 -3.53 -0.91
CA TRP A 61 16.39 -3.17 -2.26
C TRP A 61 17.88 -3.46 -2.42
N SER A 62 18.22 -4.55 -3.09
CA SER A 62 19.59 -4.78 -3.51
C SER A 62 20.05 -3.57 -4.33
N LYS A 63 21.13 -2.92 -3.89
CA LYS A 63 21.86 -2.04 -4.80
C LYS A 63 22.47 -2.95 -5.85
N THR A 64 21.90 -2.94 -7.05
CA THR A 64 22.62 -3.40 -8.24
C THR A 64 23.78 -2.42 -8.41
N SER A 65 24.96 -2.81 -7.93
CA SER A 65 26.23 -2.19 -8.30
C SER A 65 26.55 -2.47 -9.76
#